data_AF-A0A7J6Y1E9-F1
#
_entry.id   AF-A0A7J6Y1E9-F1
#
_cell.length_a   1.000
_cell.length_b   1.000
_cell.length_c   1.000
_cell.angle_alpha   90.00
_cell.angle_beta   90.00
_cell.angle_gamma   90.00
#
_symmetry.space_group_name_H-M   'P 1'
#
loop_
_entity.id
_entity.type
_entity.pdbx_description
1 polymer ?
#
loop_
_entity_poly.entity_id
_entity_poly.type
_entity_poly.pdbx_seq_one_letter_code
_entity_poly.pdbx_strand_id
1 'polypeptide(L)'
;MCDVSNFLFYFIFIFLSFLLFSPFFSFFFFFFVLIISFTLRHFPGMAPRKKNAPKKELTAEDMRRLGMSEEDITRILAERGKSAEERRQEQEAAEARRRETEQRQKRMKELEKQKEELVRLEGGPRVAIRDEEDTEWEQLEETLTVEKKRRLRECAEKMVQQRFAEARRKREAEAAAYQETLGHLTPEEREAFVAAQIAAEHARSEAELQAKEQQQKREERRLARERAARRAQRQRRRQDGEEDVDEEDADDIATFGGGAKASYERIKSIDELSADLHDKYD
;
A
#
# COMPACT_ATOMS: atom_id res chain seq x y z
N MET A 1 72.90 10.74 -4.06
CA MET A 1 71.89 11.64 -3.49
C MET A 1 71.08 12.20 -4.64
N CYS A 2 69.94 11.54 -4.87
CA CYS A 2 68.92 11.68 -5.92
C CYS A 2 67.64 11.01 -5.36
N ASP A 3 66.40 11.33 -5.75
CA ASP A 3 65.94 12.47 -6.56
C ASP A 3 64.57 13.00 -6.10
N VAL A 4 64.39 13.03 -4.77
CA VAL A 4 63.09 13.26 -4.09
C VAL A 4 62.44 14.58 -4.51
N SER A 5 63.23 15.63 -4.73
CA SER A 5 62.76 16.95 -5.16
C SER A 5 62.10 16.92 -6.54
N ASN A 6 62.68 16.17 -7.49
CA ASN A 6 62.11 16.02 -8.83
C ASN A 6 60.82 15.20 -8.79
N PHE A 7 60.77 14.12 -7.99
CA PHE A 7 59.53 13.34 -7.84
C PHE A 7 58.37 14.18 -7.29
N LEU A 8 58.62 15.01 -6.27
CA LEU A 8 57.60 15.89 -5.70
C LEU A 8 57.12 16.93 -6.72
N PHE A 9 58.04 17.52 -7.50
CA PHE A 9 57.71 18.51 -8.52
C PHE A 9 56.86 17.91 -9.67
N TYR A 10 57.24 16.72 -10.16
CA TYR A 10 56.43 15.99 -11.14
C TYR A 10 55.06 15.59 -10.60
N PHE A 11 54.96 15.15 -9.34
CA PHE A 11 53.68 14.81 -8.72
C PHE A 11 52.76 16.02 -8.62
N ILE A 12 53.27 17.17 -8.16
CA ILE A 12 52.51 18.43 -8.09
C ILE A 12 52.12 18.91 -9.49
N PHE A 13 53.00 18.79 -10.48
CA PHE A 13 52.70 19.21 -11.86
C PHE A 13 51.63 18.33 -12.52
N ILE A 14 51.70 17.00 -12.35
CA ILE A 14 50.68 16.05 -12.81
C ILE A 14 49.35 16.31 -12.09
N PHE A 15 49.38 16.58 -10.78
CA PHE A 15 48.18 16.88 -10.01
C PHE A 15 47.52 18.20 -10.45
N LEU A 16 48.30 19.26 -10.67
CA LEU A 16 47.80 20.53 -11.21
C LEU A 16 47.25 20.38 -12.64
N SER A 17 47.92 19.61 -13.51
CA SER A 17 47.43 19.39 -14.88
C SER A 17 46.14 18.58 -14.90
N PHE A 18 45.98 17.60 -14.02
CA PHE A 18 44.69 16.91 -13.80
C PHE A 18 43.59 17.87 -13.33
N LEU A 19 43.92 18.81 -12.45
CA LEU A 19 43.03 19.85 -11.94
C LEU A 19 42.59 20.84 -13.03
N LEU A 20 43.46 21.15 -13.99
CA LEU A 20 43.23 22.10 -15.08
C LEU A 20 42.57 21.50 -16.34
N PHE A 21 42.87 20.23 -16.66
CA PHE A 21 42.42 19.60 -17.91
C PHE A 21 41.30 18.56 -17.75
N SER A 22 40.91 18.18 -16.54
CA SER A 22 39.79 17.26 -16.33
C SER A 22 38.45 18.00 -16.23
N PRO A 23 37.58 17.96 -17.25
CA PRO A 23 36.23 18.54 -17.15
C PRO A 23 35.40 17.88 -16.04
N PHE A 24 35.69 16.60 -15.73
CA PHE A 24 35.12 15.91 -14.59
C PHE A 24 35.51 16.55 -13.26
N PHE A 25 36.76 16.98 -13.07
CA PHE A 25 37.17 17.62 -11.81
C PHE A 25 36.52 18.99 -11.62
N SER A 26 36.41 19.79 -12.69
CA SER A 26 35.65 21.06 -12.68
C SER A 26 34.18 20.83 -12.33
N PHE A 27 33.54 19.83 -12.93
CA PHE A 27 32.16 19.42 -12.60
C PHE A 27 32.02 19.00 -11.13
N PHE A 28 32.87 18.10 -10.64
CA PHE A 28 32.84 17.67 -9.23
C PHE A 28 33.11 18.83 -8.26
N PHE A 29 34.03 19.73 -8.57
CA PHE A 29 34.31 20.90 -7.74
C PHE A 29 33.13 21.88 -7.73
N PHE A 30 32.50 22.13 -8.88
CA PHE A 30 31.29 22.95 -8.99
C PHE A 30 30.16 22.36 -8.15
N PHE A 31 29.88 21.06 -8.28
CA PHE A 31 28.87 20.38 -7.45
C PHE A 31 29.22 20.37 -5.96
N PHE A 32 30.49 20.20 -5.60
CA PHE A 32 30.95 20.25 -4.20
C PHE A 32 30.75 21.64 -3.58
N VAL A 33 31.09 22.71 -4.31
CA VAL A 33 30.83 24.10 -3.89
C VAL A 33 29.33 24.39 -3.83
N LEU A 34 28.52 23.83 -4.75
CA LEU A 34 27.06 23.98 -4.75
C LEU A 34 26.42 23.25 -3.55
N ILE A 35 26.89 22.04 -3.22
CA ILE A 35 26.46 21.28 -2.02
C ILE A 35 26.86 22.03 -0.73
N ILE A 36 28.09 22.56 -0.63
CA ILE A 36 28.50 23.38 0.52
C ILE A 36 27.67 24.66 0.61
N SER A 37 27.41 25.34 -0.52
CA SER A 37 26.57 26.54 -0.55
C SER A 37 25.12 26.24 -0.18
N PHE A 38 24.57 25.10 -0.62
CA PHE A 38 23.22 24.68 -0.31
C PHE A 38 23.07 24.27 1.16
N THR A 39 24.02 23.48 1.70
CA THR A 39 24.04 23.11 3.13
C THR A 39 24.21 24.34 4.02
N LEU A 40 25.14 25.26 3.71
CA LEU A 40 25.29 26.53 4.44
C LEU A 40 24.06 27.44 4.33
N ARG A 41 23.30 27.36 3.24
CA ARG A 41 22.03 28.10 3.07
C ARG A 41 20.85 27.44 3.78
N HIS A 42 20.93 26.14 4.07
CA HIS A 42 19.88 25.39 4.78
C HIS A 42 20.12 25.23 6.29
N PHE A 43 21.33 25.47 6.79
CA PHE A 43 21.56 25.69 8.21
C PHE A 43 21.20 27.13 8.59
N PRO A 44 20.06 27.39 9.28
CA PRO A 44 19.82 28.70 9.87
C PRO A 44 20.98 28.98 10.85
N GLY A 45 21.72 30.05 10.58
CA GLY A 45 23.05 30.24 11.15
C GLY A 45 23.09 30.14 12.67
N MET A 46 24.15 29.52 13.19
CA MET A 46 24.51 29.62 14.60
C MET A 46 24.80 31.09 14.93
N ALA A 47 23.78 31.84 15.31
CA ALA A 47 23.94 33.17 15.87
C ALA A 47 24.88 33.09 17.08
N PRO A 48 25.84 34.02 17.24
CA PRO A 48 26.75 33.99 18.36
C PRO A 48 25.94 34.02 19.66
N ARG A 49 26.21 33.06 20.56
CA ARG A 49 25.47 32.88 21.82
C ARG A 49 25.51 34.17 22.64
N LYS A 50 24.45 34.98 22.53
CA LYS A 50 24.22 36.13 23.41
C LYS A 50 24.18 35.61 24.84
N LYS A 51 24.98 36.20 25.73
CA LYS A 51 25.05 35.82 27.14
C LYS A 51 23.64 35.77 27.73
N ASN A 52 23.35 34.71 28.50
CA ASN A 52 22.04 34.47 29.09
C ASN A 52 21.71 35.55 30.13
N ALA A 53 21.07 36.64 29.71
CA ALA A 53 20.23 37.42 30.60
C ALA A 53 19.00 36.57 30.94
N PRO A 54 18.56 36.49 32.21
CA PRO A 54 17.33 35.80 32.56
C PRO A 54 16.17 36.52 31.85
N LYS A 55 15.54 35.84 30.88
CA LYS A 55 14.33 36.35 30.25
C LYS A 55 13.25 36.41 31.32
N LYS A 56 12.74 37.62 31.63
CA LYS A 56 11.52 37.76 32.44
C LYS A 56 10.44 36.90 31.81
N GLU A 57 9.90 35.98 32.59
CA GLU A 57 8.81 35.14 32.15
C GLU A 57 7.55 35.99 32.05
N LEU A 58 6.93 36.03 30.87
CA LEU A 58 5.67 36.74 30.67
C LEU A 58 4.60 36.04 31.52
N THR A 59 4.04 36.75 32.49
CA THR A 59 3.05 36.21 33.44
C THR A 59 1.63 36.30 32.88
N ALA A 60 0.67 35.62 33.50
CA ALA A 60 -0.74 35.72 33.14
C ALA A 60 -1.26 37.17 33.20
N GLU A 61 -0.77 37.97 34.16
CA GLU A 61 -1.13 39.39 34.29
C GLU A 61 -0.51 40.26 33.20
N ASP A 62 0.72 39.97 32.77
CA ASP A 62 1.33 40.66 31.63
C ASP A 62 0.59 40.35 30.32
N MET A 63 0.16 39.10 30.11
CA MET A 63 -0.64 38.73 28.94
C MET A 63 -2.04 39.36 28.95
N ARG A 64 -2.72 39.43 30.11
CA ARG A 64 -3.97 40.20 30.26
C ARG A 64 -3.77 41.68 29.94
N ARG A 65 -2.68 42.29 30.40
CA ARG A 65 -2.33 43.70 30.09
C ARG A 65 -2.02 43.97 28.62
N LEU A 66 -1.64 42.94 27.86
CA LEU A 66 -1.48 42.98 26.41
C LEU A 66 -2.79 42.77 25.63
N GLY A 67 -3.94 42.61 26.32
CA GLY A 67 -5.25 42.43 25.69
C GLY A 67 -5.51 41.02 25.15
N MET A 68 -4.75 40.02 25.61
CA MET A 68 -4.89 38.62 25.21
C MET A 68 -6.09 37.97 25.92
N SER A 69 -6.84 37.10 25.22
CA SER A 69 -8.04 36.45 25.79
C SER A 69 -7.68 35.45 26.89
N GLU A 70 -8.58 35.19 27.85
CA GLU A 70 -8.29 34.23 28.92
C GLU A 70 -8.14 32.79 28.41
N GLU A 71 -8.83 32.44 27.32
CA GLU A 71 -8.71 31.16 26.62
C GLU A 71 -7.33 31.03 25.94
N ASP A 72 -6.80 32.10 25.35
CA ASP A 72 -5.44 32.12 24.80
C ASP A 72 -4.38 32.03 25.90
N ILE A 73 -4.55 32.77 27.00
CA ILE A 73 -3.62 32.78 28.13
C ILE A 73 -3.55 31.38 28.78
N THR A 74 -4.70 30.77 29.04
CA THR A 74 -4.75 29.41 29.61
C THR A 74 -4.16 28.37 28.67
N ARG A 75 -4.46 28.43 27.37
CA ARG A 75 -3.84 27.58 26.33
C ARG A 75 -2.32 27.74 26.28
N ILE A 76 -1.80 28.97 26.23
CA ILE A 76 -0.35 29.24 26.13
C ILE A 76 0.38 28.79 27.40
N LEU A 77 -0.22 29.00 28.59
CA LEU A 77 0.36 28.53 29.85
C LEU A 77 0.31 27.00 29.97
N ALA A 78 -0.76 26.34 29.51
CA ALA A 78 -0.85 24.89 29.45
C ALA A 78 0.15 24.27 28.45
N GLU A 79 0.29 24.86 27.25
CA GLU A 79 1.31 24.46 26.27
C GLU A 79 2.73 24.66 26.82
N ARG A 80 2.97 25.69 27.62
CA ARG A 80 4.25 25.93 28.30
C ARG A 80 4.51 24.96 29.45
N GLY A 81 3.46 24.38 30.04
CA GLY A 81 3.52 23.29 31.02
C GLY A 81 3.86 21.93 30.39
N LYS A 82 3.55 21.70 29.11
CA LYS A 82 3.95 20.47 28.40
C LYS A 82 5.47 20.36 28.35
N SER A 83 6.01 19.28 28.89
CA SER A 83 7.45 19.06 28.91
C SER A 83 8.02 18.89 27.49
N ALA A 84 9.31 19.12 27.32
CA ALA A 84 10.00 18.86 26.05
C ALA A 84 9.98 17.36 25.66
N GLU A 85 9.66 16.48 26.63
CA GLU A 85 9.55 15.04 26.46
C GLU A 85 8.15 14.62 26.02
N GLU A 86 7.09 15.20 26.60
CA GLU A 86 5.70 15.02 26.11
C GLU A 86 5.54 15.49 24.66
N ARG A 87 6.13 16.64 24.30
CA ARG A 87 6.09 17.13 22.91
C ARG A 87 6.80 16.19 21.93
N ARG A 88 7.83 15.46 22.37
CA ARG A 88 8.49 14.42 21.55
C ARG A 88 7.63 13.17 21.46
N GLN A 89 7.05 12.71 22.56
CA GLN A 89 6.15 11.56 22.58
C GLN A 89 4.89 11.80 21.73
N GLU A 90 4.31 13.00 21.75
CA GLU A 90 3.19 13.36 20.86
C GLU A 90 3.60 13.31 19.37
N GLN A 91 4.80 13.77 19.02
CA GLN A 91 5.33 13.72 17.66
C GLN A 91 5.65 12.28 17.22
N GLU A 92 6.34 11.50 18.05
CA GLU A 92 6.65 10.09 17.79
C GLU A 92 5.38 9.23 17.67
N ALA A 93 4.37 9.47 18.51
CA ALA A 93 3.08 8.80 18.41
C ALA A 93 2.31 9.20 17.13
N ALA A 94 2.37 10.48 16.72
CA ALA A 94 1.77 10.93 15.47
C ALA A 94 2.48 10.33 14.24
N GLU A 95 3.80 10.25 14.25
CA GLU A 95 4.57 9.59 13.18
C GLU A 95 4.35 8.07 13.16
N ALA A 96 4.30 7.41 14.31
CA ALA A 96 4.00 5.98 14.40
C ALA A 96 2.62 5.67 13.80
N ARG A 97 1.59 6.45 14.14
CA ARG A 97 0.25 6.34 13.55
C ARG A 97 0.26 6.59 12.04
N ARG A 98 1.01 7.59 11.54
CA ARG A 98 1.16 7.82 10.09
C ARG A 98 1.77 6.60 9.40
N ARG A 99 2.91 6.10 9.90
CA ARG A 99 3.58 4.90 9.36
C ARG A 99 2.68 3.66 9.39
N GLU A 100 1.88 3.48 10.44
CA GLU A 100 0.89 2.41 10.55
C GLU A 100 -0.22 2.57 9.48
N THR A 101 -0.80 3.77 9.33
CA THR A 101 -1.82 4.02 8.29
C THR A 101 -1.27 3.84 6.88
N GLU A 102 -0.04 4.26 6.59
CA GLU A 102 0.63 4.03 5.30
C GLU A 102 0.88 2.55 5.04
N GLN A 103 1.34 1.78 6.04
CA GLN A 103 1.48 0.33 5.92
C GLN A 103 0.13 -0.36 5.69
N ARG A 104 -0.93 0.06 6.41
CA ARG A 104 -2.29 -0.46 6.22
C ARG A 104 -2.80 -0.16 4.81
N GLN A 105 -2.61 1.05 4.30
CA GLN A 105 -2.98 1.43 2.94
C GLN A 105 -2.20 0.63 1.88
N LYS A 106 -0.90 0.39 2.08
CA LYS A 106 -0.10 -0.46 1.17
C LYS A 106 -0.63 -1.89 1.14
N ARG A 107 -0.89 -2.50 2.31
CA ARG A 107 -1.49 -3.85 2.40
C ARG A 107 -2.88 -3.92 1.77
N MET A 108 -3.73 -2.89 1.97
CA MET A 108 -5.04 -2.83 1.31
C MET A 108 -4.92 -2.82 -0.22
N LYS A 109 -4.03 -2.01 -0.79
CA LYS A 109 -3.79 -1.98 -2.24
C LYS A 109 -3.21 -3.29 -2.76
N GLU A 110 -2.35 -3.96 -1.99
CA GLU A 110 -1.81 -5.28 -2.34
C GLU A 110 -2.90 -6.36 -2.33
N LEU A 111 -3.80 -6.35 -1.33
CA LEU A 111 -4.97 -7.24 -1.26
C LEU A 111 -5.98 -6.96 -2.37
N GLU A 112 -6.21 -5.69 -2.73
CA GLU A 112 -7.03 -5.31 -3.89
C GLU A 112 -6.43 -5.85 -5.19
N LYS A 113 -5.12 -5.67 -5.42
CA LYS A 113 -4.41 -6.23 -6.57
C LYS A 113 -4.48 -7.77 -6.60
N GLN A 114 -4.26 -8.44 -5.47
CA GLN A 114 -4.39 -9.91 -5.36
C GLN A 114 -5.82 -10.38 -5.63
N LYS A 115 -6.84 -9.63 -5.18
CA LYS A 115 -8.25 -9.92 -5.47
C LYS A 115 -8.56 -9.73 -6.96
N GLU A 116 -8.08 -8.66 -7.59
CA GLU A 116 -8.23 -8.44 -9.03
C GLU A 116 -7.53 -9.53 -9.84
N GLU A 117 -6.35 -9.96 -9.41
CA GLU A 117 -5.61 -11.07 -10.03
C GLU A 117 -6.33 -12.42 -9.87
N LEU A 118 -6.86 -12.74 -8.69
CA LEU A 118 -7.71 -13.92 -8.49
C LEU A 118 -8.99 -13.85 -9.33
N VAL A 119 -9.65 -12.69 -9.43
CA VAL A 119 -10.83 -12.50 -10.30
C VAL A 119 -10.46 -12.65 -11.78
N ARG A 120 -9.25 -12.23 -12.19
CA ARG A 120 -8.75 -12.43 -13.56
C ARG A 120 -8.45 -13.90 -13.85
N LEU A 121 -7.78 -14.59 -12.92
CA LEU A 121 -7.36 -15.99 -13.05
C LEU A 121 -8.52 -16.98 -12.93
N GLU A 122 -9.47 -16.74 -12.03
CA GLU A 122 -10.68 -17.57 -11.88
C GLU A 122 -11.79 -17.15 -12.84
N GLY A 123 -11.86 -15.88 -13.26
CA GLY A 123 -12.93 -15.36 -14.09
C GLY A 123 -13.01 -16.03 -15.45
N GLY A 124 -11.88 -16.20 -16.14
CA GLY A 124 -11.82 -16.93 -17.41
C GLY A 124 -12.35 -18.37 -17.31
N PRO A 125 -11.80 -19.22 -16.42
CA PRO A 125 -12.29 -20.58 -16.20
C PRO A 125 -13.75 -20.65 -15.71
N ARG A 126 -14.20 -19.74 -14.84
CA ARG A 126 -15.61 -19.70 -14.38
C ARG A 126 -16.57 -19.32 -15.50
N VAL A 127 -16.17 -18.44 -16.42
CA VAL A 127 -16.94 -18.12 -17.61
C VAL A 127 -16.92 -19.29 -18.59
N ALA A 128 -15.76 -19.90 -18.86
CA ALA A 128 -15.66 -21.07 -19.74
C ALA A 128 -16.54 -22.25 -19.27
N ILE A 129 -16.51 -22.62 -17.98
CA ILE A 129 -17.38 -23.66 -17.41
C ILE A 129 -18.86 -23.29 -17.61
N ARG A 130 -19.22 -22.01 -17.44
CA ARG A 130 -20.60 -21.56 -17.61
C ARG A 130 -21.03 -21.55 -19.07
N ASP A 131 -20.16 -21.14 -19.99
CA ASP A 131 -20.43 -21.16 -21.43
C ASP A 131 -20.55 -22.61 -21.91
N GLU A 132 -19.77 -23.55 -21.35
CA GLU A 132 -19.91 -25.00 -21.55
C GLU A 132 -21.26 -25.51 -21.01
N GLU A 133 -21.62 -25.19 -19.75
CA GLU A 133 -22.93 -25.54 -19.17
C GLU A 133 -24.10 -24.98 -19.99
N ASP A 134 -24.07 -23.69 -20.35
CA ASP A 134 -25.12 -23.03 -21.15
C ASP A 134 -25.19 -23.68 -22.56
N THR A 135 -24.06 -24.06 -23.16
CA THR A 135 -24.02 -24.83 -24.43
C THR A 135 -24.62 -26.24 -24.30
N GLU A 136 -24.32 -26.97 -23.21
CA GLU A 136 -24.95 -28.27 -22.93
C GLU A 136 -26.47 -28.13 -22.74
N TRP A 137 -26.93 -27.08 -22.04
CA TRP A 137 -28.35 -26.79 -21.88
C TRP A 137 -29.04 -26.44 -23.19
N GLU A 138 -28.40 -25.66 -24.07
CA GLU A 138 -28.93 -25.36 -25.41
C GLU A 138 -29.05 -26.64 -26.25
N GLN A 139 -28.01 -27.49 -26.30
CA GLN A 139 -28.07 -28.77 -27.01
C GLN A 139 -29.18 -29.69 -26.45
N LEU A 140 -29.31 -29.76 -25.13
CA LEU A 140 -30.39 -30.51 -24.49
C LEU A 140 -31.76 -29.93 -24.83
N GLU A 141 -31.95 -28.59 -24.84
CA GLU A 141 -33.18 -27.98 -25.34
C GLU A 141 -33.41 -28.33 -26.81
N GLU A 142 -32.39 -28.28 -27.68
CA GLU A 142 -32.52 -28.62 -29.10
C GLU A 142 -33.11 -30.01 -29.37
N THR A 143 -32.77 -31.02 -28.56
CA THR A 143 -33.38 -32.37 -28.66
C THR A 143 -34.87 -32.43 -28.30
N LEU A 144 -35.43 -31.41 -27.65
CA LEU A 144 -36.83 -31.37 -27.23
C LEU A 144 -37.77 -30.99 -28.38
N THR A 145 -38.93 -31.63 -28.41
CA THR A 145 -40.04 -31.23 -29.29
C THR A 145 -40.53 -29.82 -28.95
N VAL A 146 -41.08 -29.10 -29.94
CA VAL A 146 -41.59 -27.72 -29.78
C VAL A 146 -42.55 -27.59 -28.60
N GLU A 147 -43.41 -28.59 -28.36
CA GLU A 147 -44.31 -28.61 -27.22
C GLU A 147 -43.58 -28.73 -25.86
N LYS A 148 -42.53 -29.56 -25.79
CA LYS A 148 -41.70 -29.68 -24.58
C LYS A 148 -40.92 -28.38 -24.31
N LYS A 149 -40.33 -27.74 -25.34
CA LYS A 149 -39.70 -26.41 -25.23
C LYS A 149 -40.67 -25.36 -24.67
N ARG A 150 -41.89 -25.32 -25.21
CA ARG A 150 -42.96 -24.42 -24.73
C ARG A 150 -43.28 -24.67 -23.25
N ARG A 151 -43.51 -25.93 -22.85
CA ARG A 151 -43.80 -26.28 -21.44
C ARG A 151 -42.63 -25.92 -20.51
N LEU A 152 -41.39 -26.11 -20.95
CA LEU A 152 -40.20 -25.74 -20.17
C LEU A 152 -40.14 -24.24 -19.88
N ARG A 153 -40.43 -23.39 -20.88
CA ARG A 153 -40.51 -21.93 -20.72
C ARG A 153 -41.65 -21.52 -19.79
N GLU A 154 -42.86 -22.07 -19.99
CA GLU A 154 -44.00 -21.82 -19.10
C GLU A 154 -43.71 -22.25 -17.64
N CYS A 155 -42.93 -23.32 -17.43
CA CYS A 155 -42.47 -23.75 -16.11
C CYS A 155 -41.40 -22.81 -15.51
N ALA A 156 -40.42 -22.38 -16.31
CA ALA A 156 -39.38 -21.44 -15.87
C ALA A 156 -39.98 -20.09 -15.44
N GLU A 157 -40.88 -19.53 -16.25
CA GLU A 157 -41.62 -18.30 -15.94
C GLU A 157 -42.43 -18.43 -14.64
N LYS A 158 -43.17 -19.54 -14.47
CA LYS A 158 -43.93 -19.82 -13.24
C LYS A 158 -43.03 -19.93 -12.02
N MET A 159 -41.87 -20.59 -12.11
CA MET A 159 -40.92 -20.68 -11.00
C MET A 159 -40.33 -19.31 -10.63
N VAL A 160 -40.00 -18.47 -11.61
CA VAL A 160 -39.51 -17.10 -11.36
C VAL A 160 -40.60 -16.26 -10.69
N GLN A 161 -41.84 -16.31 -11.20
CA GLN A 161 -42.98 -15.61 -10.61
C GLN A 161 -43.30 -16.09 -9.18
N GLN A 162 -43.24 -17.40 -8.93
CA GLN A 162 -43.41 -17.99 -7.60
C GLN A 162 -42.32 -17.51 -6.63
N ARG A 163 -41.04 -17.60 -7.01
CA ARG A 163 -39.92 -17.10 -6.18
C ARG A 163 -40.06 -15.62 -5.86
N PHE A 164 -40.48 -14.80 -6.83
CA PHE A 164 -40.71 -13.37 -6.62
C PHE A 164 -41.90 -13.12 -5.68
N ALA A 165 -43.01 -13.84 -5.86
CA ALA A 165 -44.19 -13.74 -5.00
C ALA A 165 -43.90 -14.22 -3.57
N GLU A 166 -43.11 -15.29 -3.39
CA GLU A 166 -42.66 -15.78 -2.09
C GLU A 166 -41.71 -14.80 -1.40
N ALA A 167 -40.71 -14.28 -2.12
CA ALA A 167 -39.81 -13.26 -1.59
C ALA A 167 -40.56 -11.99 -1.17
N ARG A 168 -41.57 -11.59 -1.97
CA ARG A 168 -42.48 -10.48 -1.64
C ARG A 168 -43.30 -10.78 -0.38
N ARG A 169 -43.96 -11.95 -0.31
CA ARG A 169 -44.74 -12.37 0.87
C ARG A 169 -43.90 -12.44 2.14
N LYS A 170 -42.66 -12.93 2.05
CA LYS A 170 -41.72 -12.93 3.19
C LYS A 170 -41.43 -11.51 3.67
N ARG A 171 -41.06 -10.61 2.77
CA ARG A 171 -40.84 -9.18 3.11
C ARG A 171 -42.08 -8.52 3.69
N GLU A 172 -43.26 -8.79 3.13
CA GLU A 172 -44.53 -8.25 3.64
C GLU A 172 -44.86 -8.81 5.04
N ALA A 173 -44.61 -10.09 5.30
CA ALA A 173 -44.79 -10.71 6.61
C ALA A 173 -43.75 -10.24 7.65
N GLU A 174 -42.49 -10.10 7.26
CA GLU A 174 -41.41 -9.55 8.10
C GLU A 174 -41.68 -8.09 8.47
N ALA A 175 -42.13 -7.28 7.50
CA ALA A 175 -42.53 -5.88 7.72
C ALA A 175 -43.78 -5.78 8.60
N ALA A 176 -44.77 -6.65 8.40
CA ALA A 176 -45.97 -6.69 9.23
C ALA A 176 -45.66 -7.08 10.68
N ALA A 177 -44.85 -8.13 10.90
CA ALA A 177 -44.40 -8.53 12.23
C ALA A 177 -43.59 -7.42 12.92
N TYR A 178 -42.72 -6.73 12.18
CA TYR A 178 -42.00 -5.57 12.71
C TYR A 178 -42.96 -4.42 13.10
N GLN A 179 -43.94 -4.08 12.25
CA GLN A 179 -44.95 -3.08 12.56
C GLN A 179 -45.85 -3.47 13.74
N GLU A 180 -46.19 -4.76 13.88
CA GLU A 180 -46.93 -5.29 15.04
C GLU A 180 -46.11 -5.12 16.33
N THR A 181 -44.83 -5.51 16.33
CA THR A 181 -43.96 -5.29 17.50
C THR A 181 -43.83 -3.81 17.87
N LEU A 182 -43.71 -2.90 16.89
CA LEU A 182 -43.72 -1.46 17.17
C LEU A 182 -45.09 -0.97 17.67
N GLY A 183 -46.19 -1.52 17.16
CA GLY A 183 -47.56 -1.12 17.51
C GLY A 183 -47.88 -1.25 19.00
N HIS A 184 -47.32 -2.27 19.66
CA HIS A 184 -47.52 -2.54 21.08
C HIS A 184 -46.61 -1.74 22.03
N LEU A 185 -45.56 -1.09 21.52
CA LEU A 185 -44.60 -0.33 22.32
C LEU A 185 -45.02 1.14 22.45
N THR A 186 -44.72 1.76 23.59
CA THR A 186 -44.80 3.22 23.78
C THR A 186 -43.73 3.95 22.93
N PRO A 187 -43.84 5.27 22.68
CA PRO A 187 -42.86 6.00 21.88
C PRO A 187 -41.41 5.84 22.37
N GLU A 188 -41.20 5.93 23.69
CA GLU A 188 -39.90 5.80 24.34
C GLU A 188 -39.32 4.36 24.19
N GLU A 189 -40.17 3.34 24.32
CA GLU A 189 -39.78 1.95 24.10
C GLU A 189 -39.50 1.63 22.62
N ARG A 190 -40.18 2.30 21.67
CA ARG A 190 -39.88 2.17 20.23
C ARG A 190 -38.49 2.72 19.92
N GLU A 191 -38.14 3.89 20.46
CA GLU A 191 -36.81 4.46 20.29
C GLU A 191 -35.73 3.54 20.89
N ALA A 192 -35.96 3.01 22.10
CA ALA A 192 -35.07 2.04 22.72
C ALA A 192 -34.94 0.74 21.91
N PHE A 193 -36.04 0.21 21.35
CA PHE A 193 -36.04 -0.99 20.50
C PHE A 193 -35.27 -0.78 19.20
N VAL A 194 -35.47 0.36 18.52
CA VAL A 194 -34.73 0.72 17.30
C VAL A 194 -33.24 0.90 17.61
N ALA A 195 -32.89 1.59 18.69
CA ALA A 195 -31.50 1.74 19.14
C ALA A 195 -30.85 0.39 19.47
N ALA A 196 -31.59 -0.53 20.11
CA ALA A 196 -31.11 -1.88 20.41
C ALA A 196 -30.90 -2.73 19.14
N GLN A 197 -31.75 -2.60 18.11
CA GLN A 197 -31.53 -3.26 16.82
C GLN A 197 -30.29 -2.71 16.10
N ILE A 198 -30.11 -1.40 16.07
CA ILE A 198 -28.93 -0.75 15.47
C ILE A 198 -27.64 -1.19 16.20
N ALA A 199 -27.64 -1.19 17.54
CA ALA A 199 -26.52 -1.69 18.33
C ALA A 199 -26.24 -3.19 18.08
N ALA A 200 -27.28 -4.01 17.93
CA ALA A 200 -27.15 -5.43 17.61
C ALA A 200 -26.70 -5.69 16.16
N GLU A 201 -26.95 -4.79 15.21
CA GLU A 201 -26.37 -4.83 13.87
C GLU A 201 -24.88 -4.46 13.90
N HIS A 202 -24.53 -3.35 14.56
CA HIS A 202 -23.14 -2.92 14.72
C HIS A 202 -22.29 -4.03 15.37
N ALA A 203 -22.77 -4.65 16.46
CA ALA A 203 -22.07 -5.76 17.12
C ALA A 203 -21.88 -6.98 16.19
N ARG A 204 -22.82 -7.29 15.30
CA ARG A 204 -22.66 -8.36 14.29
C ARG A 204 -21.63 -7.98 13.23
N SER A 205 -21.69 -6.75 12.73
CA SER A 205 -20.75 -6.22 11.73
C SER A 205 -19.31 -6.20 12.27
N GLU A 206 -19.11 -5.73 13.51
CA GLU A 206 -17.82 -5.78 14.21
C GLU A 206 -17.33 -7.21 14.41
N ALA A 207 -18.20 -8.14 14.81
CA ALA A 207 -17.83 -9.56 14.94
C ALA A 207 -17.44 -10.19 13.59
N GLU A 208 -18.13 -9.85 12.49
CA GLU A 208 -17.80 -10.32 11.15
C GLU A 208 -16.46 -9.76 10.66
N LEU A 209 -16.19 -8.47 10.89
CA LEU A 209 -14.91 -7.84 10.61
C LEU A 209 -13.77 -8.48 11.41
N GLN A 210 -13.97 -8.72 12.71
CA GLN A 210 -13.00 -9.42 13.55
C GLN A 210 -12.75 -10.87 13.06
N ALA A 211 -13.79 -11.59 12.64
CA ALA A 211 -13.65 -12.92 12.06
C ALA A 211 -12.84 -12.90 10.76
N LYS A 212 -13.11 -11.94 9.86
CA LYS A 212 -12.35 -11.72 8.62
C LYS A 212 -10.89 -11.37 8.90
N GLU A 213 -10.60 -10.48 9.84
CA GLU A 213 -9.23 -10.17 10.27
C GLU A 213 -8.50 -11.38 10.86
N GLN A 214 -9.20 -12.21 11.66
CA GLN A 214 -8.61 -13.43 12.19
C GLN A 214 -8.34 -14.46 11.10
N GLN A 215 -9.20 -14.57 10.10
CA GLN A 215 -8.98 -15.43 8.92
C GLN A 215 -7.76 -14.95 8.13
N GLN A 216 -7.66 -13.66 7.82
CA GLN A 216 -6.49 -13.06 7.16
C GLN A 216 -5.20 -13.35 7.95
N LYS A 217 -5.18 -13.11 9.26
CA LYS A 217 -4.01 -13.42 10.12
C LYS A 217 -3.65 -14.92 10.14
N ARG A 218 -4.60 -15.82 9.91
CA ARG A 218 -4.34 -17.28 9.76
C ARG A 218 -3.77 -17.61 8.38
N GLU A 219 -4.28 -16.97 7.33
CA GLU A 219 -3.80 -17.13 5.95
C GLU A 219 -2.40 -16.53 5.75
N GLU A 220 -2.12 -15.34 6.29
CA GLU A 220 -0.77 -14.77 6.36
C GLU A 220 0.22 -15.72 7.03
N ARG A 221 -0.16 -16.34 8.17
CA ARG A 221 0.67 -17.34 8.86
C ARG A 221 0.87 -18.62 8.04
N ARG A 222 -0.13 -19.04 7.26
CA ARG A 222 -0.02 -20.18 6.33
C ARG A 222 0.99 -19.86 5.22
N LEU A 223 0.83 -18.71 4.55
CA LEU A 223 1.72 -18.24 3.49
C LEU A 223 3.16 -18.02 3.99
N ALA A 224 3.34 -17.47 5.20
CA ALA A 224 4.67 -17.31 5.80
C ALA A 224 5.38 -18.65 6.05
N ARG A 225 4.65 -19.68 6.53
CA ARG A 225 5.17 -21.04 6.69
C ARG A 225 5.51 -21.69 5.35
N GLU A 226 4.66 -21.51 4.35
CA GLU A 226 4.89 -22.02 2.99
C GLU A 226 6.14 -21.39 2.35
N ARG A 227 6.27 -20.05 2.41
CA ARG A 227 7.47 -19.32 1.97
C ARG A 227 8.73 -19.80 2.70
N ALA A 228 8.65 -20.05 4.01
CA ALA A 228 9.76 -20.60 4.78
C ALA A 228 10.12 -22.04 4.36
N ALA A 229 9.13 -22.90 4.10
CA ALA A 229 9.34 -24.26 3.62
C ALA A 229 9.98 -24.28 2.21
N ARG A 230 9.49 -23.45 1.27
CA ARG A 230 10.10 -23.29 -0.06
C ARG A 230 11.56 -22.82 0.04
N ARG A 231 11.87 -21.84 0.91
CA ARG A 231 13.25 -21.38 1.16
C ARG A 231 14.15 -22.50 1.71
N ALA A 232 13.66 -23.28 2.67
CA ALA A 232 14.40 -24.43 3.22
C ALA A 232 14.63 -25.53 2.17
N GLN A 233 13.67 -25.76 1.27
CA GLN A 233 13.80 -26.71 0.16
C GLN A 233 14.85 -26.25 -0.86
N ARG A 234 14.82 -24.98 -1.28
CA ARG A 234 15.88 -24.39 -2.15
C ARG A 234 17.27 -24.49 -1.49
N GLN A 235 17.36 -24.24 -0.18
CA GLN A 235 18.63 -24.39 0.56
C GLN A 235 19.16 -25.83 0.58
N ARG A 236 18.29 -26.85 0.64
CA ARG A 236 18.69 -28.26 0.58
C ARG A 236 19.19 -28.65 -0.82
N ARG A 237 18.44 -28.33 -1.88
CA ARG A 237 18.87 -28.59 -3.27
C ARG A 237 20.27 -28.05 -3.58
N ARG A 238 20.56 -26.83 -3.13
CA ARG A 238 21.89 -26.19 -3.22
C ARG A 238 22.99 -26.88 -2.41
N GLN A 239 22.65 -27.62 -1.36
CA GLN A 239 23.60 -28.44 -0.58
C GLN A 239 23.80 -29.82 -1.21
N ASP A 240 22.76 -30.37 -1.84
CA ASP A 240 22.76 -31.68 -2.49
C ASP A 240 23.39 -31.64 -3.91
N GLY A 241 23.67 -30.45 -4.44
CA GLY A 241 24.39 -30.25 -5.70
C GLY A 241 23.52 -30.30 -6.96
N GLU A 242 22.19 -30.24 -6.83
CA GLU A 242 21.30 -29.96 -7.97
C GLU A 242 21.49 -28.51 -8.41
N GLU A 243 21.86 -28.28 -9.67
CA GLU A 243 21.85 -26.94 -10.26
C GLU A 243 20.40 -26.42 -10.29
N ASP A 244 20.19 -25.22 -9.75
CA ASP A 244 18.89 -24.55 -9.78
C ASP A 244 18.52 -24.29 -11.25
N VAL A 245 17.57 -25.05 -11.80
CA VAL A 245 16.87 -24.65 -13.03
C VAL A 245 16.02 -23.43 -12.68
N ASP A 246 16.35 -22.29 -13.27
CA ASP A 246 15.85 -20.97 -12.89
C ASP A 246 14.32 -20.83 -13.05
N GLU A 247 13.59 -21.03 -11.94
CA GLU A 247 12.33 -20.33 -11.70
C GLU A 247 12.65 -18.98 -11.04
N GLU A 248 12.93 -17.97 -11.88
CA GLU A 248 13.04 -16.57 -11.46
C GLU A 248 11.69 -16.05 -10.93
N ASP A 249 11.41 -16.30 -9.64
CA ASP A 249 10.53 -15.43 -8.86
C ASP A 249 11.18 -14.04 -8.78
N ALA A 250 10.92 -13.19 -9.77
CA ALA A 250 11.46 -11.84 -9.90
C ALA A 250 10.82 -10.84 -8.92
N ASP A 251 10.88 -11.14 -7.62
CA ASP A 251 10.58 -10.22 -6.53
C ASP A 251 11.62 -10.38 -5.40
N ASP A 252 12.28 -9.26 -5.08
CA ASP A 252 13.35 -9.03 -4.09
C ASP A 252 14.83 -9.19 -4.53
N ILE A 253 15.61 -8.14 -4.22
CA ILE A 253 17.09 -8.00 -4.29
C ILE A 253 17.71 -7.74 -5.68
N ALA A 254 17.23 -6.71 -6.37
CA ALA A 254 18.05 -5.94 -7.31
C ALA A 254 18.88 -4.86 -6.58
N THR A 255 19.77 -5.26 -5.67
CA THR A 255 20.66 -4.34 -4.96
C THR A 255 22.13 -4.67 -5.24
N PHE A 256 22.79 -3.81 -6.04
CA PHE A 256 24.23 -3.81 -6.33
C PHE A 256 24.80 -4.99 -7.15
N GLY A 257 25.24 -4.72 -8.40
CA GLY A 257 26.36 -5.47 -8.99
C GLY A 257 26.23 -6.14 -10.37
N GLY A 258 25.12 -6.00 -11.12
CA GLY A 258 24.93 -6.74 -12.40
C GLY A 258 24.73 -5.92 -13.69
N GLY A 259 24.48 -4.61 -13.61
CA GLY A 259 23.80 -3.85 -14.67
C GLY A 259 24.53 -3.64 -16.01
N ALA A 260 25.85 -3.84 -16.10
CA ALA A 260 26.62 -3.50 -17.30
C ALA A 260 26.58 -4.57 -18.40
N LYS A 261 26.62 -5.87 -18.07
CA LYS A 261 26.55 -6.95 -19.09
C LYS A 261 25.14 -7.14 -19.63
N ALA A 262 24.14 -7.17 -18.74
CA ALA A 262 22.73 -7.35 -19.10
C ALA A 262 22.08 -6.14 -19.80
N SER A 263 22.76 -4.99 -19.87
CA SER A 263 22.38 -3.86 -20.74
C SER A 263 23.10 -3.94 -22.09
N TYR A 264 24.39 -4.29 -22.10
CA TYR A 264 25.15 -4.49 -23.34
C TYR A 264 24.55 -5.57 -24.25
N GLU A 265 24.17 -6.73 -23.70
CA GLU A 265 23.54 -7.80 -24.50
C GLU A 265 22.15 -7.40 -25.01
N ARG A 266 21.37 -6.65 -24.22
CA ARG A 266 20.07 -6.13 -24.69
C ARG A 266 20.23 -5.12 -25.83
N ILE A 267 21.19 -4.20 -25.74
CA ILE A 267 21.47 -3.24 -26.82
C ILE A 267 21.94 -4.00 -28.07
N LYS A 268 22.85 -4.97 -27.92
CA LYS A 268 23.32 -5.82 -29.04
C LYS A 268 22.18 -6.60 -29.71
N SER A 269 21.24 -7.17 -28.93
CA SER A 269 20.06 -7.85 -29.49
C SER A 269 19.09 -6.90 -30.21
N ILE A 270 19.01 -5.64 -29.80
CA ILE A 270 18.19 -4.62 -30.44
C ILE A 270 18.84 -4.16 -31.76
N ASP A 271 20.16 -3.98 -31.79
CA ASP A 271 20.90 -3.65 -33.01
C ASP A 271 20.85 -4.81 -34.03
N GLU A 272 20.95 -6.06 -33.56
CA GLU A 272 20.78 -7.26 -34.41
C GLU A 272 19.34 -7.37 -34.96
N LEU A 273 18.31 -7.14 -34.13
CA LEU A 273 16.90 -7.06 -34.59
C LEU A 273 16.64 -5.88 -35.54
N SER A 274 17.36 -4.76 -35.39
CA SER A 274 17.27 -3.59 -36.26
C SER A 274 17.84 -3.88 -37.66
N ALA A 275 18.99 -4.56 -37.73
CA ALA A 275 19.58 -5.01 -38.98
C ALA A 275 18.67 -6.02 -39.71
N ASP A 276 18.15 -7.01 -38.97
CA ASP A 276 17.28 -8.07 -39.50
C ASP A 276 15.89 -7.54 -39.96
N LEU A 277 15.52 -6.31 -39.57
CA LEU A 277 14.35 -5.60 -40.06
C LEU A 277 14.63 -4.75 -41.31
N HIS A 278 15.82 -4.16 -41.46
CA HIS A 278 16.20 -3.44 -42.69
C HIS A 278 16.36 -4.43 -43.86
N ASP A 279 17.08 -5.54 -43.67
CA ASP A 279 17.28 -6.58 -44.71
C ASP A 279 15.98 -7.27 -45.18
N LYS A 280 14.83 -7.02 -44.53
CA LYS A 280 13.50 -7.56 -44.90
C LYS A 280 12.54 -6.53 -45.51
N TYR A 281 12.87 -5.24 -45.47
CA TYR A 281 11.94 -4.17 -45.87
C TYR A 281 12.55 -3.12 -46.82
N ASP A 282 13.80 -3.31 -47.26
CA ASP A 282 14.35 -2.77 -48.53
C ASP A 282 14.21 -3.79 -49.69
#